data_AF-A0A914Z3A8-F1
#
_entry.id   AF-A0A914Z3A8-F1
#
_cell.length_a   1.000
_cell.length_b   1.000
_cell.length_c   1.000
_cell.angle_alpha   90.00
_cell.angle_beta   90.00
_cell.angle_gamma   90.00
#
_symmetry.space_group_name_H-M   'P 1'
#
loop_
_entity.id
_entity.type
_entity.pdbx_description
1 polymer ?
#
loop_
_entity_poly.entity_id
_entity_poly.type
_entity_poly.pdbx_seq_one_letter_code
_entity_poly.pdbx_strand_id
1 'polypeptide(L)'
;MLIPQQRWAWSVGDVMSTINSTVGFIIIFLHKERIIILRRAFLLGGILYGLRAVVLGVTFLPPSFHNRDEMCLPQVNRSAMYTTEIIHRFVTYVVTLGLTSGQEKILCGDLMFSGHTLTLTIMYFIQLQYTPRGLVVLRYIATPITFCGIAALVVSGGHYTMDVLIAYWLTTHVFWGYHQMFELPINLRASAPLSRVWWFWLCYWFEADVPPGPLKNEWDLPFGPMWLRKAMARLNKKLQ
;
A
#
# COMPACT_ATOMS: atom_id res chain seq x y z
N MET A 1 -4.46 27.88 2.03
CA MET A 1 -3.45 26.84 1.77
C MET A 1 -2.13 27.56 1.47
N LEU A 2 -1.01 27.21 2.11
CA LEU A 2 0.26 27.95 1.97
C LEU A 2 0.89 27.80 0.57
N ILE A 3 0.53 26.75 -0.17
CA ILE A 3 1.00 26.43 -1.51
C ILE A 3 -0.23 26.29 -2.43
N PRO A 4 -0.26 26.92 -3.61
CA PRO A 4 -1.37 26.80 -4.56
C PRO A 4 -1.42 25.38 -5.16
N GLN A 5 -2.64 24.87 -5.37
CA GLN A 5 -2.87 23.51 -5.90
C GLN A 5 -2.24 23.33 -7.28
N GLN A 6 -1.44 22.28 -7.44
CA GLN A 6 -0.74 21.96 -8.69
C GLN A 6 -1.34 20.71 -9.33
N ARG A 7 -1.96 20.84 -10.50
CA ARG A 7 -2.60 19.69 -11.20
C ARG A 7 -1.60 18.61 -11.62
N TRP A 8 -0.40 19.01 -12.03
CA TRP A 8 0.65 18.08 -12.44
C TRP A 8 1.11 17.17 -11.29
N ALA A 9 1.03 17.65 -10.05
CA ALA A 9 1.48 16.90 -8.88
C ALA A 9 0.61 15.66 -8.59
N TRP A 10 -0.66 15.69 -8.99
CA TRP A 10 -1.54 14.52 -8.89
C TRP A 10 -1.07 13.38 -9.80
N SER A 11 -0.79 13.68 -11.07
CA SER A 11 -0.28 12.68 -12.02
C SER A 11 1.09 12.14 -11.60
N VAL A 12 1.97 12.99 -11.05
CA VAL A 12 3.24 12.55 -10.48
C VAL A 12 3.02 11.59 -9.30
N GLY A 13 2.05 11.85 -8.43
CA GLY A 13 1.67 10.96 -7.34
C GLY A 13 1.26 9.57 -7.81
N ASP A 14 0.38 9.49 -8.83
CA ASP A 14 -0.07 8.24 -9.44
C ASP A 14 1.09 7.44 -10.06
N VAL A 15 1.97 8.12 -10.81
CA VAL A 15 3.14 7.50 -11.44
C VAL A 15 4.11 6.97 -10.39
N MET A 16 4.44 7.76 -9.36
CA MET A 16 5.35 7.32 -8.30
C MET A 16 4.76 6.16 -7.49
N SER A 17 3.45 6.18 -7.22
CA SER A 17 2.73 5.06 -6.59
C SER A 17 2.82 3.78 -7.44
N THR A 18 2.65 3.91 -8.75
CA THR A 18 2.72 2.78 -9.69
C THR A 18 4.13 2.18 -9.75
N ILE A 19 5.16 3.03 -9.86
CA ILE A 19 6.57 2.61 -9.87
C ILE A 19 6.91 1.88 -8.57
N ASN A 20 6.58 2.48 -7.42
CA ASN A 20 6.85 1.89 -6.12
C ASN A 20 6.14 0.55 -5.91
N SER A 21 4.89 0.44 -6.34
CA SER A 21 4.13 -0.80 -6.29
C SER A 21 4.75 -1.87 -7.17
N THR A 22 5.16 -1.51 -8.39
CA THR A 22 5.80 -2.43 -9.34
C THR A 22 7.12 -2.97 -8.76
N VAL A 23 7.97 -2.11 -8.21
CA VAL A 23 9.21 -2.52 -7.55
C VAL A 23 8.92 -3.43 -6.35
N GLY A 24 7.94 -3.07 -5.51
CA GLY A 24 7.51 -3.88 -4.39
C GLY A 24 7.07 -5.29 -4.82
N PHE A 25 6.21 -5.40 -5.83
CA PHE A 25 5.77 -6.70 -6.36
C PHE A 25 6.91 -7.53 -6.96
N ILE A 26 7.86 -6.89 -7.65
CA ILE A 26 9.07 -7.57 -8.16
C ILE A 26 9.86 -8.17 -7.01
N ILE A 27 10.06 -7.44 -5.91
CA ILE A 27 10.78 -7.94 -4.73
C ILE A 27 10.03 -9.11 -4.08
N ILE A 28 8.70 -9.01 -3.94
CA ILE A 28 7.88 -10.12 -3.43
C ILE A 28 8.04 -11.36 -4.31
N PHE A 29 7.98 -11.19 -5.63
CA PHE A 29 8.07 -12.30 -6.58
C PHE A 29 9.45 -12.98 -6.59
N LEU A 30 10.51 -12.19 -6.44
CA LEU A 30 11.89 -12.68 -6.33
C LEU A 30 12.20 -13.30 -4.99
N HIS A 31 11.36 -13.13 -3.96
CA HIS A 31 11.62 -13.71 -2.65
C HIS A 31 11.31 -15.22 -2.62
N LYS A 32 12.13 -16.00 -1.90
CA LYS A 32 11.93 -17.45 -1.73
C LYS A 32 10.54 -17.77 -1.16
N GLU A 33 10.21 -17.12 -0.05
CA GLU A 33 8.90 -17.22 0.64
C GLU A 33 7.81 -16.31 0.05
N ARG A 34 7.77 -16.14 -1.29
CA ARG A 34 6.86 -15.20 -1.99
C ARG A 34 5.38 -15.33 -1.61
N ILE A 35 4.88 -16.56 -1.40
CA ILE A 35 3.47 -16.79 -1.06
C ILE A 35 3.15 -16.28 0.35
N ILE A 36 4.06 -16.49 1.30
CA ILE A 36 3.91 -15.98 2.67
C ILE A 36 3.90 -14.46 2.64
N ILE A 37 4.86 -13.83 1.96
CA ILE A 37 4.95 -12.37 1.87
C ILE A 37 3.74 -11.77 1.15
N LEU A 38 3.30 -12.37 0.04
CA LEU A 38 2.13 -11.91 -0.70
C LEU A 38 0.86 -12.00 0.17
N ARG A 39 0.69 -13.08 0.94
CA ARG A 39 -0.40 -13.23 1.90
C ARG A 39 -0.35 -12.14 2.97
N ARG A 40 0.83 -11.82 3.52
CA ARG A 40 1.03 -10.73 4.47
C ARG A 40 0.66 -9.37 3.87
N ALA A 41 1.08 -9.10 2.65
CA ALA A 41 0.78 -7.87 1.94
C ALA A 41 -0.73 -7.68 1.73
N PHE A 42 -1.43 -8.73 1.28
CA PHE A 42 -2.89 -8.67 1.12
C PHE A 42 -3.63 -8.56 2.44
N LEU A 43 -3.18 -9.23 3.50
CA LEU A 43 -3.78 -9.13 4.82
C LEU A 43 -3.66 -7.71 5.40
N LEU A 44 -2.45 -7.15 5.39
CA LEU A 44 -2.20 -5.78 5.87
C LEU A 44 -2.93 -4.74 5.02
N GLY A 45 -2.91 -4.91 3.70
CA GLY A 45 -3.70 -4.11 2.77
C GLY A 45 -5.18 -4.19 3.07
N GLY A 46 -5.72 -5.39 3.26
CA GLY A 46 -7.13 -5.63 3.58
C GLY A 46 -7.57 -4.97 4.90
N ILE A 47 -6.74 -5.00 5.94
CA ILE A 47 -7.01 -4.33 7.22
C ILE A 47 -7.07 -2.80 7.02
N LEU A 48 -6.07 -2.23 6.34
CA LEU A 48 -5.97 -0.78 6.14
C LEU A 48 -7.06 -0.25 5.19
N TYR A 49 -7.29 -0.91 4.06
CA TYR A 49 -8.36 -0.56 3.12
C TYR A 49 -9.77 -0.87 3.67
N GLY A 50 -9.90 -1.88 4.53
CA GLY A 50 -11.13 -2.15 5.26
C GLY A 50 -11.46 -1.01 6.23
N LEU A 51 -10.47 -0.53 6.98
CA LEU A 51 -10.66 0.66 7.82
C LEU A 51 -11.01 1.89 6.99
N ARG A 52 -10.37 2.08 5.83
CA ARG A 52 -10.71 3.15 4.88
C ARG A 52 -12.19 3.12 4.51
N ALA A 53 -12.71 1.94 4.17
CA ALA A 53 -14.10 1.78 3.78
C ALA A 53 -15.06 2.12 4.94
N VAL A 54 -14.73 1.73 6.17
CA VAL A 54 -15.52 2.08 7.36
C VAL A 54 -15.50 3.59 7.61
N VAL A 55 -14.33 4.23 7.55
CA VAL A 55 -14.20 5.68 7.74
C VAL A 55 -15.04 6.43 6.70
N LEU A 56 -14.85 6.14 5.42
CA LEU A 56 -15.63 6.76 4.33
C LEU A 56 -17.14 6.50 4.42
N GLY A 57 -17.55 5.42 5.09
CA GLY A 57 -18.97 5.11 5.31
C GLY A 57 -19.59 5.88 6.48
N VAL A 58 -18.79 6.29 7.47
CA VAL A 58 -19.27 6.93 8.71
C VAL A 58 -19.02 8.44 8.70
N THR A 59 -17.99 8.91 8.00
CA THR A 59 -17.63 10.33 7.91
C THR A 59 -17.95 10.89 6.54
N PHE A 60 -18.35 12.16 6.51
CA PHE A 60 -18.57 12.91 5.28
C PHE A 60 -17.81 14.23 5.34
N LEU A 61 -16.66 14.29 4.67
CA LEU A 61 -15.89 15.52 4.49
C LEU A 61 -16.06 16.06 3.05
N PRO A 62 -16.26 17.38 2.88
CA PRO A 62 -16.28 17.96 1.55
C PRO A 62 -14.91 17.81 0.87
N PRO A 63 -14.86 17.65 -0.46
CA PRO A 63 -13.60 17.48 -1.17
C PRO A 63 -12.70 18.72 -1.06
N SER A 64 -11.39 18.50 -0.95
CA SER A 64 -10.38 19.55 -0.76
C SER A 64 -10.10 20.40 -2.01
N PHE A 65 -10.63 20.01 -3.18
CA PHE A 65 -10.46 20.73 -4.44
C PHE A 65 -11.17 22.09 -4.42
N HIS A 66 -10.45 23.15 -4.83
CA HIS A 66 -11.00 24.50 -4.97
C HIS A 66 -11.85 24.64 -6.26
N ASN A 67 -11.41 24.03 -7.37
CA ASN A 67 -12.10 24.04 -8.67
C ASN A 67 -12.82 22.72 -8.91
N ARG A 68 -13.94 22.51 -8.22
CA ARG A 68 -14.69 21.24 -8.26
C ARG A 68 -15.29 20.95 -9.63
N ASP A 69 -15.81 21.97 -10.30
CA ASP A 69 -16.61 21.77 -11.53
C ASP A 69 -15.79 21.33 -12.75
N GLU A 70 -14.48 21.62 -12.75
CA GLU A 70 -13.58 21.24 -13.85
C GLU A 70 -12.98 19.85 -13.69
N MET A 71 -12.68 19.43 -12.45
CA MET A 71 -11.97 18.18 -12.17
C MET A 71 -12.90 17.03 -11.77
N CYS A 72 -14.11 17.34 -11.28
CA CYS A 72 -15.00 16.34 -10.71
C CYS A 72 -16.06 15.87 -11.72
N LEU A 73 -16.36 14.57 -11.68
CA LEU A 73 -17.55 14.02 -12.31
C LEU A 73 -18.82 14.68 -11.73
N PRO A 74 -19.80 15.04 -12.56
CA PRO A 74 -21.05 15.63 -12.07
C PRO A 74 -21.80 14.64 -11.17
N GLN A 75 -22.52 15.16 -10.18
CA GLN A 75 -23.36 14.34 -9.31
C GLN A 75 -24.47 13.67 -10.14
N VAL A 76 -24.61 12.35 -9.98
CA VAL A 76 -25.68 11.59 -10.63
C VAL A 76 -27.00 11.89 -9.91
N ASN A 77 -28.06 12.15 -10.67
CA ASN A 77 -29.39 12.33 -10.09
C ASN A 77 -29.81 11.09 -9.30
N ARG A 78 -30.36 11.29 -8.09
CA ARG A 78 -30.80 10.21 -7.18
C ARG A 78 -31.77 9.21 -7.82
N SER A 79 -32.56 9.67 -8.79
CA SER A 79 -33.51 8.87 -9.56
C SER A 79 -32.86 7.98 -10.63
N ALA A 80 -31.58 8.20 -10.97
CA ALA A 80 -30.82 7.48 -11.98
C ALA A 80 -29.73 6.57 -11.37
N MET A 81 -29.80 6.25 -10.07
CA MET A 81 -28.88 5.32 -9.41
C MET A 81 -29.17 3.88 -9.84
N TYR A 82 -28.96 3.56 -11.12
CA TYR A 82 -29.06 2.20 -11.64
C TYR A 82 -27.85 1.37 -11.20
N THR A 83 -28.10 0.12 -10.83
CA THR A 83 -27.07 -0.88 -10.46
C THR A 83 -25.98 -1.00 -11.53
N THR A 84 -26.30 -0.75 -12.79
CA THR A 84 -25.37 -0.75 -13.93
C THR A 84 -24.29 0.32 -13.83
N GLU A 85 -24.61 1.52 -13.36
CA GLU A 85 -23.63 2.62 -13.17
C GLU A 85 -22.67 2.31 -12.02
N ILE A 86 -23.19 1.73 -10.93
CA ILE A 86 -22.38 1.31 -9.79
C ILE A 86 -21.40 0.21 -10.22
N ILE A 87 -21.89 -0.79 -10.96
CA ILE A 87 -21.05 -1.87 -11.48
C ILE A 87 -19.99 -1.32 -12.44
N HIS A 88 -20.37 -0.44 -13.37
CA HIS A 88 -19.42 0.15 -14.32
C HIS A 88 -18.30 0.92 -13.61
N ARG A 89 -18.64 1.74 -12.61
CA ARG A 89 -17.67 2.47 -11.79
C ARG A 89 -16.79 1.51 -10.99
N PHE A 90 -17.38 0.51 -10.35
CA PHE A 90 -16.63 -0.50 -9.60
C PHE A 90 -15.64 -1.24 -10.50
N VAL A 91 -16.09 -1.70 -11.68
CA VAL A 91 -15.24 -2.38 -12.65
C VAL A 91 -14.12 -1.46 -13.14
N THR A 92 -14.43 -0.19 -13.44
CA THR A 92 -13.41 0.79 -13.82
C THR A 92 -12.36 0.93 -12.72
N TYR A 93 -12.77 1.09 -11.46
CA TYR A 93 -11.84 1.20 -10.33
C TYR A 93 -10.98 -0.04 -10.11
N VAL A 94 -11.56 -1.23 -10.27
CA VAL A 94 -10.83 -2.49 -10.14
C VAL A 94 -9.81 -2.64 -11.27
N VAL A 95 -10.21 -2.31 -12.51
CA VAL A 95 -9.33 -2.40 -13.69
C VAL A 95 -8.21 -1.36 -13.64
N THR A 96 -8.50 -0.14 -13.18
CA THR A 96 -7.47 0.91 -13.04
C THR A 96 -6.66 0.78 -11.76
N LEU A 97 -6.93 -0.22 -10.91
CA LEU A 97 -6.33 -0.40 -9.58
C LEU A 97 -6.40 0.87 -8.71
N GLY A 98 -7.44 1.69 -8.91
CA GLY A 98 -7.62 2.96 -8.20
C GLY A 98 -6.80 4.14 -8.73
N LEU A 99 -6.04 3.97 -9.81
CA LEU A 99 -5.31 5.07 -10.48
C LEU A 99 -6.28 5.92 -11.31
N THR A 100 -6.02 7.23 -11.35
CA THR A 100 -6.91 8.21 -11.99
C THR A 100 -6.24 9.08 -13.04
N SER A 101 -4.91 8.98 -13.20
CA SER A 101 -4.10 9.77 -14.15
C SER A 101 -4.50 9.64 -15.63
N GLY A 102 -5.35 8.68 -16.01
CA GLY A 102 -5.85 8.51 -17.38
C GLY A 102 -7.25 9.07 -17.65
N GLN A 103 -7.94 9.64 -16.65
CA GLN A 103 -9.31 10.11 -16.78
C GLN A 103 -9.38 11.64 -16.85
N GLU A 104 -10.17 12.19 -17.79
CA GLU A 104 -10.38 13.64 -17.92
C GLU A 104 -11.08 14.25 -16.69
N LYS A 105 -11.94 13.47 -16.03
CA LYS A 105 -12.62 13.84 -14.79
C LYS A 105 -12.51 12.72 -13.77
N ILE A 106 -12.23 13.08 -12.53
CA ILE A 106 -12.08 12.15 -11.40
C ILE A 106 -13.35 12.12 -10.56
N LEU A 107 -13.58 11.02 -9.84
CA LEU A 107 -14.67 10.98 -8.87
C LEU A 107 -14.24 11.76 -7.63
N CYS A 108 -14.76 12.96 -7.47
CA CYS A 108 -14.58 13.74 -6.27
C CYS A 108 -15.62 13.33 -5.24
N GLY A 109 -15.22 12.48 -4.31
CA GLY A 109 -16.00 12.15 -3.13
C GLY A 109 -15.30 12.62 -1.86
N ASP A 110 -15.72 12.07 -0.73
CA ASP A 110 -14.88 12.05 0.45
C ASP A 110 -13.62 11.23 0.13
N LEU A 111 -12.46 11.85 0.33
CA LEU A 111 -11.15 11.28 0.05
C LEU A 111 -10.36 11.07 1.35
N MET A 112 -11.06 11.07 2.49
CA MET A 112 -10.48 10.81 3.80
C MET A 112 -9.72 9.48 3.75
N PHE A 113 -8.51 9.51 4.32
CA PHE A 113 -7.56 8.40 4.35
C PHE A 113 -7.08 8.00 2.93
N SER A 114 -5.96 8.59 2.49
CA SER A 114 -5.48 8.48 1.09
C SER A 114 -4.99 7.09 0.72
N GLY A 115 -5.64 6.45 -0.26
CA GLY A 115 -5.24 5.14 -0.79
C GLY A 115 -3.86 5.12 -1.44
N HIS A 116 -3.51 6.17 -2.19
CA HIS A 116 -2.17 6.29 -2.79
C HIS A 116 -1.08 6.27 -1.70
N THR A 117 -1.29 7.01 -0.61
CA THR A 117 -0.38 7.00 0.54
C THR A 117 -0.32 5.62 1.20
N LEU A 118 -1.45 4.92 1.36
CA LEU A 118 -1.43 3.54 1.90
C LEU A 118 -0.60 2.60 1.02
N THR A 119 -0.86 2.57 -0.28
CA THR A 119 -0.12 1.68 -1.19
C THR A 119 1.36 2.06 -1.23
N LEU A 120 1.68 3.35 -1.34
CA LEU A 120 3.07 3.83 -1.30
C LEU A 120 3.79 3.38 -0.03
N THR A 121 3.17 3.56 1.13
CA THR A 121 3.77 3.27 2.43
C THR A 121 3.86 1.77 2.72
N ILE A 122 2.82 0.98 2.45
CA ILE A 122 2.85 -0.49 2.59
C ILE A 122 3.94 -1.07 1.68
N MET A 123 3.94 -0.69 0.40
CA MET A 123 4.93 -1.22 -0.56
C MET A 123 6.35 -0.77 -0.20
N TYR A 124 6.53 0.45 0.31
CA TYR A 124 7.82 0.90 0.83
C TYR A 124 8.30 0.06 2.02
N PHE A 125 7.44 -0.22 3.00
CA PHE A 125 7.82 -1.03 4.14
C PHE A 125 8.09 -2.50 3.77
N ILE A 126 7.33 -3.06 2.83
CA ILE A 126 7.64 -4.39 2.24
C ILE A 126 9.04 -4.38 1.63
N GLN A 127 9.38 -3.34 0.85
CA GLN A 127 10.71 -3.22 0.27
C GLN A 127 11.80 -3.13 1.34
N LEU A 128 11.60 -2.34 2.40
CA LEU A 128 12.57 -2.25 3.49
C LEU A 128 12.74 -3.56 4.25
N GLN A 129 11.65 -4.25 4.56
CA GLN A 129 11.66 -5.46 5.39
C GLN A 129 12.20 -6.67 4.65
N TYR A 130 11.82 -6.86 3.38
CA TYR A 130 12.09 -8.09 2.62
C TYR A 130 13.25 -8.01 1.63
N THR A 131 13.86 -6.82 1.48
CA THR A 131 15.10 -6.69 0.70
C THR A 131 16.30 -7.19 1.52
N PRO A 132 17.21 -7.99 0.94
CA PRO A 132 18.43 -8.47 1.63
C PRO A 132 19.36 -7.30 1.99
N ARG A 133 20.15 -7.46 3.07
CA ARG A 133 20.95 -6.38 3.66
C ARG A 133 22.00 -5.82 2.70
N GLY A 134 22.56 -6.63 1.82
CA GLY A 134 23.56 -6.19 0.83
C GLY A 134 23.01 -5.30 -0.29
N LEU A 135 21.69 -5.24 -0.49
CA LEU A 135 21.06 -4.38 -1.52
C LEU A 135 20.60 -3.04 -0.95
N VAL A 136 21.49 -2.36 -0.22
CA VAL A 136 21.20 -1.06 0.39
C VAL A 136 20.82 -0.01 -0.65
N VAL A 137 21.39 -0.10 -1.86
CA VAL A 137 21.08 0.81 -2.98
C VAL A 137 19.58 0.83 -3.30
N LEU A 138 18.91 -0.33 -3.28
CA LEU A 138 17.48 -0.41 -3.57
C LEU A 138 16.65 0.33 -2.50
N ARG A 139 17.08 0.26 -1.23
CA ARG A 139 16.46 0.99 -0.12
C ARG A 139 16.70 2.50 -0.23
N TYR A 140 17.90 2.91 -0.64
CA TYR A 140 18.25 4.30 -0.90
C TYR A 140 17.47 4.91 -2.06
N ILE A 141 17.06 4.12 -3.05
CA ILE A 141 16.23 4.57 -4.18
C ILE A 141 14.73 4.57 -3.80
N ALA A 142 14.26 3.53 -3.08
CA ALA A 142 12.84 3.42 -2.70
C ALA A 142 12.38 4.53 -1.75
N THR A 143 13.27 4.99 -0.87
CA THR A 143 13.00 6.05 0.11
C THR A 143 12.60 7.38 -0.55
N PRO A 144 13.44 7.99 -1.40
CA PRO A 144 13.08 9.25 -2.07
C PRO A 144 11.87 9.08 -2.99
N ILE A 145 11.70 7.96 -3.70
CA ILE A 145 10.50 7.73 -4.52
C ILE A 145 9.22 7.83 -3.66
N THR A 146 9.23 7.18 -2.49
CA THR A 146 8.08 7.16 -1.59
C THR A 146 7.79 8.54 -1.01
N PHE A 147 8.82 9.23 -0.48
CA PHE A 147 8.63 10.56 0.11
C PHE A 147 8.29 11.63 -0.94
N CYS A 148 8.89 11.57 -2.13
CA CYS A 148 8.51 12.44 -3.25
C CYS A 148 7.07 12.18 -3.70
N GLY A 149 6.63 10.92 -3.76
CA GLY A 149 5.24 10.58 -4.06
C GLY A 149 4.26 11.14 -3.02
N ILE A 150 4.57 10.97 -1.73
CA ILE A 150 3.78 11.54 -0.63
C ILE A 150 3.74 13.07 -0.69
N ALA A 151 4.89 13.71 -0.93
CA ALA A 151 4.96 15.17 -1.08
C ALA A 151 4.15 15.67 -2.28
N ALA A 152 4.22 14.98 -3.43
CA ALA A 152 3.44 15.31 -4.62
C ALA A 152 1.92 15.20 -4.35
N LEU A 153 1.47 14.18 -3.60
CA LEU A 153 0.07 14.06 -3.19
C LEU A 153 -0.38 15.22 -2.31
N VAL A 154 0.45 15.67 -1.37
CA VAL A 154 0.15 16.84 -0.54
C VAL A 154 0.08 18.14 -1.37
N VAL A 155 1.05 18.34 -2.27
CA VAL A 155 1.12 19.53 -3.14
C VAL A 155 -0.01 19.56 -4.17
N SER A 156 -0.50 18.41 -4.60
CA SER A 156 -1.66 18.33 -5.50
C SER A 156 -2.92 18.96 -4.90
N GLY A 157 -3.02 18.97 -3.56
CA GLY A 157 -4.19 19.43 -2.83
C GLY A 157 -5.45 18.58 -3.04
N GLY A 158 -5.32 17.40 -3.67
CA GLY A 158 -6.43 16.46 -3.83
C GLY A 158 -6.75 15.62 -2.60
N HIS A 159 -5.87 15.63 -1.60
CA HIS A 159 -6.15 15.10 -0.27
C HIS A 159 -5.87 16.18 0.77
N TYR A 160 -6.57 16.14 1.92
CA TYR A 160 -6.14 16.94 3.04
C TYR A 160 -4.78 16.42 3.53
N THR A 161 -3.92 17.32 3.98
CA THR A 161 -2.63 16.95 4.61
C THR A 161 -2.83 15.96 5.75
N MET A 162 -3.91 16.11 6.50
CA MET A 162 -4.31 15.17 7.56
C MET A 162 -4.57 13.76 7.03
N ASP A 163 -5.20 13.61 5.86
CA ASP A 163 -5.47 12.28 5.29
C ASP A 163 -4.19 11.53 4.97
N VAL A 164 -3.18 12.25 4.47
CA VAL A 164 -1.86 11.71 4.15
C VAL A 164 -1.10 11.36 5.42
N LEU A 165 -1.13 12.22 6.43
CA LEU A 165 -0.45 11.98 7.71
C LEU A 165 -1.05 10.81 8.48
N ILE A 166 -2.38 10.73 8.57
CA ILE A 166 -3.07 9.62 9.24
C ILE A 166 -2.83 8.31 8.50
N ALA A 167 -2.88 8.31 7.16
CA ALA A 167 -2.56 7.14 6.36
C ALA A 167 -1.12 6.64 6.59
N TYR A 168 -0.13 7.54 6.55
CA TYR A 168 1.26 7.19 6.86
C TYR A 168 1.42 6.64 8.29
N TRP A 169 0.84 7.34 9.28
CA TRP A 169 0.97 6.97 10.68
C TRP A 169 0.35 5.62 10.97
N LEU A 170 -0.86 5.36 10.47
CA LEU A 170 -1.55 4.11 10.72
C LEU A 170 -0.88 2.93 9.99
N THR A 171 -0.49 3.12 8.72
CA THR A 171 0.26 2.07 8.00
C THR A 171 1.52 1.70 8.75
N THR A 172 2.28 2.68 9.24
CA THR A 172 3.50 2.45 10.02
C THR A 172 3.19 1.59 11.26
N HIS A 173 2.18 1.96 12.05
CA HIS A 173 1.84 1.23 13.27
C HIS A 173 1.34 -0.19 13.01
N VAL A 174 0.46 -0.36 12.01
CA VAL A 174 -0.09 -1.68 11.65
C VAL A 174 1.01 -2.57 11.08
N PHE A 175 1.88 -2.05 10.22
CA PHE A 175 2.97 -2.83 9.62
C PHE A 175 4.00 -3.29 10.65
N TRP A 176 4.51 -2.38 11.48
CA TRP A 176 5.54 -2.73 12.47
C TRP A 176 4.95 -3.50 13.65
N GLY A 177 3.73 -3.18 14.09
CA GLY A 177 3.02 -3.96 15.11
C GLY A 177 2.76 -5.40 14.67
N TYR A 178 2.43 -5.60 13.39
CA TYR A 178 2.34 -6.93 12.79
C TYR A 178 3.68 -7.67 12.86
N HIS A 179 4.77 -7.06 12.39
CA HIS A 179 6.08 -7.73 12.34
C HIS A 179 6.62 -8.03 13.75
N GLN A 180 6.48 -7.11 14.70
CA GLN A 180 6.86 -7.32 16.09
C GLN A 180 6.16 -8.54 16.71
N MET A 181 4.88 -8.74 16.38
CA MET A 181 4.10 -9.85 16.89
C MET A 181 4.56 -11.20 16.33
N PHE A 182 4.92 -11.26 15.05
CA PHE A 182 5.33 -12.51 14.39
C PHE A 182 6.80 -12.87 14.61
N GLU A 183 7.62 -11.93 15.07
CA GLU A 183 8.95 -12.19 15.60
C GLU A 183 8.92 -12.96 16.93
N LEU A 184 7.84 -12.83 17.72
CA LEU A 184 7.66 -13.60 18.95
C LEU A 184 7.35 -15.08 18.68
N PRO A 185 7.81 -16.00 19.56
CA PRO A 185 7.49 -17.42 19.45
C PRO A 185 5.99 -17.64 19.68
N ILE A 186 5.44 -18.66 19.01
CA ILE A 186 3.99 -18.84 18.85
C ILE A 186 3.23 -18.94 20.19
N ASN A 187 3.87 -19.55 21.20
CA ASN A 187 3.36 -19.72 22.55
C ASN A 187 3.20 -18.40 23.33
N LEU A 188 4.01 -17.37 23.01
CA LEU A 188 3.96 -16.07 23.69
C LEU A 188 3.05 -15.06 22.98
N ARG A 189 2.70 -15.28 21.70
CA ARG A 189 1.91 -14.33 20.90
C ARG A 189 0.56 -13.97 21.53
N ALA A 190 -0.17 -14.97 22.02
CA ALA A 190 -1.48 -14.76 22.66
C ALA A 190 -1.39 -14.04 24.01
N SER A 191 -0.25 -14.12 24.70
CA SER A 191 -0.03 -13.44 25.98
C SER A 191 0.50 -12.01 25.84
N ALA A 192 1.00 -11.65 24.65
CA ALA A 192 1.57 -10.33 24.40
C ALA A 192 0.48 -9.24 24.44
N PRO A 193 0.79 -8.00 24.85
CA PRO A 193 -0.17 -6.89 24.86
C PRO A 193 -0.82 -6.61 23.50
N LEU A 194 -0.11 -6.88 22.39
CA LEU A 194 -0.61 -6.78 21.02
C LEU A 194 -1.78 -7.73 20.72
N SER A 195 -1.99 -8.77 21.53
CA SER A 195 -3.15 -9.67 21.44
C SER A 195 -4.50 -8.99 21.65
N ARG A 196 -4.51 -7.82 22.29
CA ARG A 196 -5.72 -7.05 22.60
C ARG A 196 -6.23 -6.23 21.41
N VAL A 197 -5.46 -6.14 20.32
CA VAL A 197 -5.85 -5.37 19.15
C VAL A 197 -6.89 -6.13 18.34
N TRP A 198 -7.92 -5.46 17.83
CA TRP A 198 -9.06 -6.11 17.18
C TRP A 198 -8.68 -6.98 15.97
N TRP A 199 -7.66 -6.58 15.20
CA TRP A 199 -7.19 -7.33 14.03
C TRP A 199 -6.23 -8.48 14.37
N PHE A 200 -5.85 -8.64 15.65
CA PHE A 200 -4.90 -9.66 16.10
C PHE A 200 -5.32 -11.07 15.70
N TRP A 201 -6.55 -11.46 16.02
CA TRP A 201 -7.03 -12.83 15.82
C TRP A 201 -7.08 -13.22 14.34
N LEU A 202 -7.40 -12.26 13.48
CA LEU A 202 -7.34 -12.44 12.04
C LEU A 202 -5.90 -12.74 11.60
N CYS A 203 -4.93 -11.93 12.03
CA CYS A 203 -3.52 -12.14 11.71
C CYS A 203 -2.99 -13.45 12.30
N TYR A 204 -3.35 -13.78 13.54
CA TYR A 204 -2.94 -15.01 14.20
C TYR A 204 -3.40 -16.25 13.42
N TRP A 205 -4.65 -16.25 12.93
CA TRP A 205 -5.19 -17.34 12.11
C TRP A 205 -4.46 -17.48 10.76
N PHE A 206 -4.20 -16.36 10.07
CA PHE A 206 -3.53 -16.36 8.75
C PHE A 206 -2.04 -16.80 8.79
N GLU A 207 -1.39 -16.71 9.96
CA GLU A 207 0.03 -17.05 10.16
C GLU A 207 0.23 -18.32 10.99
N ALA A 208 -0.82 -19.13 11.21
CA ALA A 208 -0.73 -20.36 11.97
C ALA A 208 0.30 -21.36 11.38
N ASP A 209 0.42 -21.40 10.05
CA ASP A 209 1.32 -22.32 9.34
C ASP A 209 2.76 -21.81 9.16
N VAL A 210 3.07 -20.59 9.65
CA VAL A 210 4.37 -19.96 9.42
C VAL A 210 5.31 -20.20 10.59
N PRO A 211 6.56 -20.64 10.34
CA PRO A 211 7.52 -20.85 11.40
C PRO A 211 7.78 -19.56 12.20
N PRO A 212 8.06 -19.67 13.51
CA PRO A 212 8.36 -18.52 14.35
C PRO A 212 9.72 -17.89 13.97
N GLY A 213 9.81 -16.57 14.10
CA GLY A 213 11.03 -15.80 13.89
C GLY A 213 11.08 -15.03 12.56
N PRO A 214 12.12 -14.20 12.38
CA PRO A 214 12.27 -13.39 11.18
C PRO A 214 12.53 -14.27 9.95
N LEU A 215 11.82 -13.99 8.86
CA LEU A 215 12.08 -14.66 7.58
C LEU A 215 13.48 -14.30 7.10
N LYS A 216 14.21 -15.30 6.60
CA LYS A 216 15.50 -15.06 5.94
C LYS A 216 15.23 -14.45 4.57
N ASN A 217 15.75 -13.24 4.35
CA ASN A 217 15.64 -12.53 3.07
C ASN A 217 16.54 -13.18 2.02
N GLU A 218 16.05 -14.25 1.40
CA GLU A 218 16.70 -14.99 0.32
C GLU A 218 15.89 -14.81 -0.97
N TRP A 219 16.57 -14.49 -2.07
CA TRP A 219 15.93 -14.38 -3.38
C TRP A 219 16.01 -15.69 -4.16
N ASP A 220 14.91 -16.12 -4.77
CA ASP A 220 14.85 -17.27 -5.67
C ASP A 220 14.16 -16.90 -6.98
N LEU A 221 14.66 -17.41 -8.11
CA LEU A 221 14.09 -17.17 -9.44
C LEU A 221 13.28 -18.40 -9.84
N PRO A 222 11.93 -18.37 -9.71
CA PRO A 222 11.10 -19.55 -9.92
C PRO A 222 11.14 -20.07 -11.36
N PHE A 223 11.31 -19.19 -12.35
CA PHE A 223 11.30 -19.55 -13.78
C PHE A 223 12.67 -19.42 -14.46
N GLY A 224 13.74 -19.23 -13.68
CA GLY A 224 15.09 -19.08 -14.23
C GLY A 224 15.74 -20.42 -14.61
N PRO A 225 16.55 -20.47 -15.70
CA PRO A 225 17.38 -21.64 -16.01
C PRO A 225 18.38 -21.94 -14.88
N MET A 226 18.86 -23.18 -14.80
CA MET A 226 19.65 -23.68 -13.67
C MET A 226 20.91 -22.86 -13.36
N TRP A 227 21.54 -22.24 -14.37
CA TRP A 227 22.69 -21.37 -14.20
C TRP A 227 22.35 -20.05 -13.48
N LEU A 228 21.18 -19.47 -13.78
CA LEU A 228 20.66 -18.26 -13.12
C LEU A 228 20.34 -18.52 -11.65
N ARG A 229 19.75 -19.67 -11.34
CA ARG A 229 19.50 -20.10 -9.95
C ARG A 229 20.80 -20.29 -9.17
N LYS A 230 21.82 -20.91 -9.79
CA LYS A 230 23.17 -21.03 -9.18
C LYS A 230 23.85 -19.67 -8.98
N ALA A 231 23.72 -18.75 -9.93
CA ALA A 231 24.25 -17.40 -9.82
C ALA A 231 23.56 -16.62 -8.70
N MET A 232 22.23 -16.70 -8.59
CA MET A 232 21.44 -16.12 -7.51
C MET A 232 21.79 -16.71 -6.14
N ALA A 233 21.99 -18.03 -6.03
CA ALA A 233 22.44 -18.64 -4.78
C ALA A 233 23.82 -18.11 -4.33
N ARG A 234 24.73 -17.82 -5.27
CA ARG A 234 26.00 -17.14 -4.97
C ARG A 234 25.81 -15.69 -4.58
N LEU A 235 24.87 -15.00 -5.22
CA LEU A 235 24.51 -13.61 -4.90
C LEU A 235 23.92 -13.51 -3.49
N ASN A 236 22.98 -14.38 -3.12
CA ASN A 236 22.39 -14.44 -1.78
C ASN A 236 23.45 -14.62 -0.68
N LYS A 237 24.46 -15.46 -0.90
CA LYS A 237 25.57 -15.61 0.05
C LYS A 237 26.42 -14.34 0.22
N LYS A 238 26.47 -13.46 -0.78
CA LYS A 238 27.14 -12.16 -0.69
C LYS A 238 26.23 -11.05 -0.15
N LEU A 239 24.92 -11.23 -0.20
CA LEU A 239 23.91 -10.23 0.15
C LEU A 239 23.29 -10.41 1.55
N GLN A 240 23.48 -11.58 2.18
CA GLN A 240 23.15 -11.83 3.59
C GLN A 240 24.19 -11.20 4.51
#